data_AF-A0A9X0ATQ9-F1
#
_entry.id   AF-A0A9X0ATQ9-F1
#
_cell.length_a   1.000
_cell.length_b   1.000
_cell.length_c   1.000
_cell.angle_alpha   90.00
_cell.angle_beta   90.00
_cell.angle_gamma   90.00
#
_symmetry.space_group_name_H-M   'P 1'
#
loop_
_entity.id
_entity.type
_entity.pdbx_description
1 polymer ?
#
loop_
_entity_poly.entity_id
_entity_poly.type
_entity_poly.pdbx_seq_one_letter_code
_entity_poly.pdbx_strand_id
1 'polypeptide(L)'
;MLTPLYVSENAPRAIRGALTGMYQLFIATGTMLSFWINYGSLLHLKGDAPWIVSLALQMLPAIFLFLGIALCHESPRWLARQDNWEKATAVLSKVSNLPPDHPYIRMELEEMSEQLENERRLIGGAGFFDLMKEMWTISGNRNRALISIGLMICQQMTGTNAINYYAPTIFLNLGVNSTTAGLFATGIYGIVKMATCAVFLLVAADSLGRRKSLLWTSIAQGCAMFVIGFYVRFDPPLKGAIIPPVGYFALTCIYLFAGFFQFGWGPCCWIIVSEIPAARLRALNVAIAAATQWLFNFVVAKAVPTMLVTVGRAGYGTYFIFGSFCFSMFFFVWFLIPETKGLSLEKMDSLFGITELVHKDVESNAGSVDRGTHTINEKAAVDIPEIADEGAGGDVNAGKREMQRGECVELSGVPSSQVLSPEILRDDGGKEKEIGLRGGAGSSRVPMPTRHFVGKEEGKEKDKSETGSVSDQMGYYC
;
A
#
# COMPACT_ATOMS: atom_id res chain seq x y z
N MET A 1 -1.32 16.01 -0.20
CA MET A 1 -0.12 15.29 0.29
C MET A 1 1.13 16.11 -0.05
N LEU A 2 1.45 17.12 0.75
CA LEU A 2 2.62 17.98 0.50
C LEU A 2 3.90 17.37 1.05
N THR A 3 3.81 16.67 2.19
CA THR A 3 4.95 16.08 2.90
C THR A 3 5.76 15.07 2.07
N PRO A 4 5.18 14.01 1.47
CA PRO A 4 5.98 13.06 0.69
C PRO A 4 6.59 13.70 -0.57
N LEU A 5 5.91 14.69 -1.16
CA LEU A 5 6.43 15.46 -2.29
C LEU A 5 7.67 16.27 -1.85
N TYR A 6 7.53 17.08 -0.80
CA TYR A 6 8.64 17.85 -0.23
C TYR A 6 9.84 16.97 0.12
N VAL A 7 9.61 15.84 0.79
CA VAL A 7 10.69 14.88 1.11
C VAL A 7 11.34 14.33 -0.16
N SER A 8 10.56 13.97 -1.18
CA SER A 8 11.09 13.41 -2.42
C SER A 8 11.90 14.41 -3.26
N GLU A 9 11.60 15.71 -3.15
CA GLU A 9 12.30 16.77 -3.87
C GLU A 9 13.59 17.22 -3.18
N ASN A 10 13.68 17.06 -1.87
CA ASN A 10 14.88 17.38 -1.07
C ASN A 10 15.81 16.16 -0.88
N ALA A 11 15.30 14.94 -1.05
CA ALA A 11 16.06 13.72 -0.82
C ALA A 11 17.07 13.42 -1.95
N PRO A 12 18.32 13.02 -1.61
CA PRO A 12 19.26 12.48 -2.58
C PRO A 12 18.70 11.23 -3.27
N ARG A 13 18.99 11.06 -4.57
CA ARG A 13 18.43 9.97 -5.39
C ARG A 13 18.61 8.58 -4.79
N ALA A 14 19.78 8.32 -4.22
CA ALA A 14 20.13 7.02 -3.66
C ALA A 14 19.23 6.59 -2.49
N ILE A 15 18.77 7.52 -1.65
CA ILE A 15 18.00 7.24 -0.44
C ILE A 15 16.56 7.77 -0.50
N ARG A 16 16.17 8.39 -1.61
CA ARG A 16 14.83 8.99 -1.80
C ARG A 16 13.70 8.02 -1.56
N GLY A 17 13.79 6.78 -2.06
CA GLY A 17 12.78 5.75 -1.83
C GLY A 17 12.59 5.43 -0.35
N ALA A 18 13.68 5.31 0.40
CA ALA A 18 13.65 5.07 1.85
C ALA A 18 13.06 6.26 2.62
N LEU A 19 13.47 7.49 2.30
CA LEU A 19 12.96 8.71 2.94
C LEU A 19 11.48 8.95 2.64
N THR A 20 11.04 8.74 1.39
CA THR A 20 9.62 8.79 1.03
C THR A 20 8.84 7.67 1.73
N GLY A 21 9.43 6.49 1.90
CA GLY A 21 8.87 5.38 2.68
C GLY A 21 8.67 5.70 4.16
N MET A 22 9.54 6.52 4.77
CA MET A 22 9.41 6.95 6.17
C MET A 22 8.06 7.64 6.46
N TYR A 23 7.44 8.28 5.46
CA TYR A 23 6.09 8.84 5.61
C TYR A 23 5.08 7.80 6.09
N GLN A 24 5.10 6.60 5.49
CA GLN A 24 4.21 5.51 5.88
C GLN A 24 4.54 4.97 7.28
N LEU A 25 5.83 4.96 7.64
CA LEU A 25 6.27 4.61 8.99
C LEU A 25 5.73 5.62 10.02
N PHE A 26 5.79 6.92 9.74
CA PHE A 26 5.22 7.95 10.63
C PHE A 26 3.72 7.83 10.79
N ILE A 27 2.97 7.45 9.75
CA ILE A 27 1.53 7.15 9.88
C ILE A 27 1.31 5.97 10.84
N ALA A 28 2.08 4.89 10.68
CA ALA A 28 1.97 3.72 11.54
C ALA A 28 2.36 4.03 12.99
N THR A 29 3.43 4.80 13.20
CA THR A 29 3.86 5.28 14.52
C THR A 29 2.82 6.20 15.16
N GLY A 30 2.25 7.14 14.41
CA GLY A 30 1.18 8.00 14.91
C GLY A 30 -0.07 7.21 15.33
N THR A 31 -0.44 6.19 14.54
CA THR A 31 -1.53 5.27 14.89
C THR A 31 -1.22 4.50 16.18
N MET A 32 0.00 3.97 16.30
CA MET A 32 0.45 3.27 17.52
C MET A 32 0.41 4.19 18.75
N LEU A 33 0.97 5.39 18.66
CA LEU A 33 0.95 6.37 19.75
C LEU A 33 -0.48 6.72 20.14
N SER A 34 -1.38 6.92 19.17
CA SER A 34 -2.79 7.19 19.44
C SER A 34 -3.46 6.09 20.26
N PHE A 35 -3.23 4.81 19.95
CA PHE A 35 -3.77 3.71 20.75
C PHE A 35 -3.23 3.69 22.19
N TRP A 36 -1.93 3.96 22.37
CA TRP A 36 -1.33 4.02 23.71
C TRP A 36 -1.77 5.25 24.51
N ILE A 37 -1.98 6.39 23.86
CA ILE A 37 -2.53 7.60 24.49
C ILE A 37 -3.95 7.31 24.98
N ASN A 38 -4.80 6.70 24.16
CA ASN A 38 -6.15 6.32 24.57
C ASN A 38 -6.15 5.37 25.77
N TYR A 39 -5.26 4.36 25.75
CA TYR A 39 -5.09 3.45 26.88
C TYR A 39 -4.60 4.16 28.16
N GLY A 40 -3.56 4.99 28.04
CA GLY A 40 -2.99 5.75 29.16
C GLY A 40 -3.99 6.74 29.76
N SER A 41 -4.74 7.44 28.93
CA SER A 41 -5.83 8.33 29.33
C SER A 41 -6.92 7.58 30.09
N LEU A 42 -7.32 6.39 29.65
CA LEU A 42 -8.32 5.59 30.36
C LEU A 42 -7.86 5.13 31.75
N LEU A 43 -6.56 4.84 31.92
CA LEU A 43 -6.00 4.37 33.20
C LEU A 43 -5.88 5.49 34.25
N HIS A 44 -5.48 6.69 33.82
CA HIS A 44 -5.07 7.74 34.75
C HIS A 44 -6.11 8.86 34.90
N LEU A 45 -7.05 8.99 33.97
CA LEU A 45 -8.05 10.05 33.96
C LEU A 45 -9.45 9.48 34.22
N LYS A 46 -10.32 10.30 34.83
CA LYS A 46 -11.70 9.94 35.18
C LYS A 46 -12.68 10.97 34.60
N GLY A 47 -13.94 10.56 34.46
CA GLY A 47 -14.99 11.42 33.88
C GLY A 47 -14.78 11.64 32.39
N ASP A 48 -14.99 12.86 31.91
CA ASP A 48 -14.85 13.23 30.49
C ASP A 48 -13.40 13.52 30.06
N ALA A 49 -12.47 13.63 31.02
CA ALA A 49 -11.07 13.92 30.72
C ALA A 49 -10.37 12.94 29.76
N PRO A 50 -10.62 11.60 29.78
CA PRO A 50 -9.89 10.66 28.92
C PRO A 50 -10.02 10.94 27.42
N TRP A 51 -11.22 11.25 26.93
CA TRP A 51 -11.42 11.50 25.50
C TRP A 51 -10.96 12.91 25.10
N ILE A 52 -11.16 13.91 25.97
CA ILE A 52 -10.72 15.29 25.76
C ILE A 52 -9.18 15.33 25.63
N VAL A 53 -8.47 14.73 26.58
CA VAL A 53 -7.00 14.72 26.57
C VAL A 53 -6.47 13.94 25.37
N SER A 54 -7.09 12.81 25.01
CA SER A 54 -6.66 12.01 23.86
C SER A 54 -6.82 12.74 22.53
N LEU A 55 -7.84 13.59 22.39
CA LEU A 55 -8.00 14.48 21.23
C LEU A 55 -7.03 15.67 21.29
N ALA A 56 -6.92 16.33 22.45
CA ALA A 56 -6.07 17.50 22.63
C ALA A 56 -4.58 17.19 22.37
N LEU A 57 -4.11 15.99 22.73
CA LEU A 57 -2.71 15.61 22.56
C LEU A 57 -2.29 15.51 21.08
N GLN A 58 -3.24 15.40 20.15
CA GLN A 58 -2.96 15.45 18.71
C GLN A 58 -2.44 16.82 18.25
N MET A 59 -2.64 17.87 19.05
CA MET A 59 -2.06 19.20 18.79
C MET A 59 -0.53 19.20 18.92
N LEU A 60 0.07 18.30 19.71
CA LEU A 60 1.52 18.28 19.91
C LEU A 60 2.29 18.05 18.60
N PRO A 61 2.01 16.99 17.81
CA PRO A 61 2.62 16.83 16.49
C PRO A 61 2.41 18.03 15.57
N ALA A 62 1.24 18.68 15.61
CA ALA A 62 0.95 19.86 14.79
C ALA A 62 1.80 21.07 15.19
N ILE A 63 2.00 21.30 16.49
CA ILE A 63 2.89 22.35 17.01
C ILE A 63 4.34 22.06 16.60
N PHE A 64 4.81 20.83 16.75
CA PHE A 64 6.16 20.46 16.31
C PHE A 64 6.35 20.64 14.81
N LEU A 65 5.34 20.31 14.00
CA LEU A 65 5.37 20.55 12.57
C LEU A 65 5.41 22.05 12.26
N PHE A 66 4.58 22.86 12.92
CA PHE A 66 4.53 24.32 12.73
C PHE A 66 5.87 24.98 13.05
N LEU A 67 6.49 24.62 14.18
CA LEU A 67 7.82 25.10 14.56
C LEU A 67 8.91 24.55 13.63
N GLY A 68 8.77 23.29 13.19
CA GLY A 68 9.72 22.62 12.31
C GLY A 68 9.79 23.24 10.91
N ILE A 69 8.65 23.70 10.37
CA ILE A 69 8.60 24.35 9.04
C ILE A 69 9.49 25.60 9.00
N ALA A 70 9.61 26.35 10.10
CA ALA A 70 10.49 27.52 10.16
C ALA A 70 11.99 27.18 10.02
N LEU A 71 12.37 25.93 10.29
CA LEU A 71 13.75 25.43 10.16
C LEU A 71 14.01 24.76 8.80
N CYS A 72 12.96 24.39 8.08
CA CYS A 72 13.04 23.73 6.79
C CYS A 72 13.41 24.71 5.66
N HIS A 73 14.29 24.29 4.76
CA HIS A 73 14.56 25.05 3.53
C HIS A 73 13.48 24.80 2.49
N GLU A 74 13.27 25.76 1.59
CA GLU A 74 12.39 25.55 0.45
C GLU A 74 12.93 24.47 -0.48
N SER A 75 12.03 23.75 -1.17
CA SER A 75 12.44 22.71 -2.12
C SER A 75 13.31 23.29 -3.24
N PRO A 76 14.51 22.72 -3.53
CA PRO A 76 15.35 23.13 -4.65
C PRO A 76 14.61 23.09 -5.99
N ARG A 77 13.74 22.09 -6.19
CA ARG A 77 12.91 21.96 -7.39
C ARG A 77 11.86 23.05 -7.51
N TRP A 78 11.26 23.46 -6.40
CA TRP A 78 10.30 24.57 -6.39
C TRP A 78 10.97 25.90 -6.73
N LEU A 79 12.18 26.14 -6.20
CA LEU A 79 12.99 27.32 -6.52
C LEU A 79 13.42 27.32 -8.00
N ALA A 80 13.86 26.17 -8.51
CA ALA A 80 14.20 25.99 -9.92
C ALA A 80 12.99 26.22 -10.84
N ARG A 81 11.79 25.79 -10.43
CA ARG A 81 10.55 26.02 -11.19
C ARG A 81 10.21 27.50 -11.38
N GLN A 82 10.65 28.36 -10.46
CA GLN A 82 10.54 29.82 -10.53
C GLN A 82 11.75 30.49 -11.22
N ASP A 83 12.60 29.72 -11.87
CA ASP A 83 13.85 30.18 -12.50
C ASP A 83 14.85 30.79 -11.50
N ASN A 84 14.74 30.49 -10.20
CA ASN A 84 15.65 30.97 -9.16
C ASN A 84 16.79 29.97 -8.89
N TRP A 85 17.69 29.84 -9.87
CA TRP A 85 18.78 28.85 -9.87
C TRP A 85 19.84 29.08 -8.79
N GLU A 86 20.10 30.34 -8.42
CA GLU A 86 21.05 30.66 -7.36
C GLU A 86 20.60 30.11 -6.00
N LYS A 87 19.33 30.37 -5.63
CA LYS A 87 18.78 29.84 -4.38
C LYS A 87 18.64 28.31 -4.41
N ALA A 88 18.24 27.75 -5.55
CA ALA A 88 18.15 26.30 -5.73
C ALA A 88 19.52 25.63 -5.48
N THR A 89 20.59 26.21 -6.04
CA THR A 89 21.98 25.75 -5.83
C THR A 89 22.40 25.86 -4.36
N ALA A 90 22.10 26.98 -3.71
CA ALA A 90 22.45 27.20 -2.31
C ALA A 90 21.76 26.18 -1.37
N VAL A 91 20.47 25.90 -1.60
CA VAL A 91 19.75 24.88 -0.82
C VAL A 91 20.29 23.49 -1.11
N LEU A 92 20.49 23.13 -2.38
CA LEU A 92 21.00 21.81 -2.76
C LEU A 92 22.39 21.54 -2.19
N SER A 93 23.26 22.55 -2.20
CA SER A 93 24.59 22.52 -1.56
C SER A 93 24.49 22.30 -0.06
N LYS A 94 23.56 22.99 0.61
CA LYS A 94 23.34 22.84 2.06
C LYS A 94 22.79 21.47 2.45
N VAL A 95 21.81 20.96 1.70
CA VAL A 95 21.18 19.66 1.95
C VAL A 95 22.13 18.51 1.65
N SER A 96 22.93 18.63 0.60
CA SER A 96 23.93 17.61 0.22
C SER A 96 25.23 17.72 1.01
N ASN A 97 25.42 18.81 1.77
CA ASN A 97 26.66 19.16 2.46
C ASN A 97 27.90 19.13 1.53
N LEU A 98 27.74 19.65 0.32
CA LEU A 98 28.77 19.67 -0.73
C LEU A 98 28.94 21.10 -1.25
N PRO A 99 30.15 21.52 -1.67
CA PRO A 99 30.37 22.85 -2.22
C PRO A 99 29.57 23.03 -3.53
N PRO A 100 29.08 24.25 -3.84
CA PRO A 100 28.25 24.52 -5.03
C PRO A 100 28.82 24.00 -6.36
N ASP A 101 30.15 24.02 -6.51
CA ASP A 101 30.85 23.61 -7.73
C ASP A 101 31.07 22.09 -7.84
N HIS A 102 30.62 21.31 -6.84
CA HIS A 102 30.83 19.88 -6.84
C HIS A 102 30.14 19.21 -8.05
N PRO A 103 30.80 18.26 -8.76
CA PRO A 103 30.23 17.62 -9.95
C PRO A 103 28.83 17.03 -9.76
N TYR A 104 28.57 16.43 -8.59
CA TYR A 104 27.24 15.91 -8.23
C TYR A 104 26.14 17.00 -8.21
N ILE A 105 26.44 18.19 -7.69
CA ILE A 105 25.47 19.30 -7.63
C ILE A 105 25.20 19.83 -9.03
N ARG A 106 26.25 20.01 -9.84
CA ARG A 106 26.13 20.44 -11.23
C ARG A 106 25.27 19.49 -12.06
N MET A 107 25.54 18.18 -11.94
CA MET A 107 24.75 17.14 -12.59
C MET A 107 23.27 17.19 -12.16
N GLU A 108 22.98 17.29 -10.86
CA GLU A 108 21.59 17.40 -10.37
C GLU A 108 20.89 18.67 -10.87
N LEU A 109 21.59 19.80 -10.93
CA LEU A 109 21.05 21.06 -11.47
C LEU A 109 20.76 20.96 -12.97
N GLU A 110 21.68 20.41 -13.75
CA GLU A 110 21.51 20.17 -15.19
C GLU A 110 20.30 19.25 -15.42
N GLU A 111 20.22 18.11 -14.73
CA GLU A 111 19.09 17.18 -14.85
C GLU A 111 17.76 17.80 -14.37
N MET A 112 17.77 18.64 -13.33
CA MET A 112 16.59 19.41 -12.92
C MET A 112 16.16 20.40 -14.01
N SER A 113 17.11 21.07 -14.67
CA SER A 113 16.83 22.00 -15.76
C SER A 113 16.20 21.29 -16.96
N GLU A 114 16.76 20.15 -17.37
CA GLU A 114 16.23 19.33 -18.45
C GLU A 114 14.83 18.78 -18.12
N GLN A 115 14.62 18.31 -16.89
CA GLN A 115 13.32 17.82 -16.44
C GLN A 115 12.28 18.94 -16.38
N LEU A 116 12.65 20.13 -15.94
CA LEU A 116 11.74 21.27 -15.86
C LEU A 116 11.40 21.79 -17.25
N GLU A 117 12.36 21.82 -18.18
CA GLU A 117 12.11 22.17 -19.57
C GLU A 117 11.21 21.12 -20.25
N ASN A 118 11.46 19.83 -19.99
CA ASN A 118 10.58 18.75 -20.40
C ASN A 118 9.19 18.89 -19.76
N GLU A 119 9.07 19.24 -18.48
CA GLU A 119 7.77 19.48 -17.84
C GLU A 119 7.05 20.68 -18.46
N ARG A 120 7.76 21.77 -18.78
CA ARG A 120 7.20 22.94 -19.45
C ARG A 120 6.72 22.59 -20.87
N ARG A 121 7.51 21.85 -21.64
CA ARG A 121 7.15 21.34 -22.97
C ARG A 121 5.98 20.36 -22.91
N LEU A 122 6.01 19.45 -21.94
CA LEU A 122 4.99 18.44 -21.74
C LEU A 122 3.70 19.02 -21.19
N ILE A 123 3.68 20.01 -20.30
CA ILE A 123 2.43 20.56 -19.76
C ILE A 123 1.87 21.63 -20.71
N GLY A 124 2.70 22.37 -21.44
CA GLY A 124 2.28 23.22 -22.55
C GLY A 124 1.19 24.27 -22.22
N GLY A 125 1.10 24.71 -20.97
CA GLY A 125 0.03 25.62 -20.52
C GLY A 125 -1.36 24.98 -20.41
N ALA A 126 -1.46 23.64 -20.51
CA ALA A 126 -2.71 22.90 -20.38
C ALA A 126 -3.34 23.13 -18.99
N GLY A 127 -4.62 23.50 -18.98
CA GLY A 127 -5.38 23.66 -17.74
C GLY A 127 -5.74 22.32 -17.11
N PHE A 128 -6.31 22.37 -15.90
CA PHE A 128 -6.81 21.17 -15.21
C PHE A 128 -7.77 20.33 -16.07
N PHE A 129 -8.67 20.99 -16.81
CA PHE A 129 -9.65 20.33 -17.68
C PHE A 129 -9.00 19.67 -18.90
N ASP A 130 -7.93 20.23 -19.43
CA ASP A 130 -7.20 19.66 -20.56
C ASP A 130 -6.48 18.38 -20.14
N LEU A 131 -5.81 18.41 -18.99
CA LEU A 131 -5.16 17.23 -18.40
C LEU A 131 -6.18 16.14 -18.05
N MET A 132 -7.37 16.54 -17.58
CA MET A 132 -8.43 15.57 -17.32
C MET A 132 -8.96 14.94 -18.60
N LYS A 133 -9.20 15.75 -19.64
CA LYS A 133 -9.61 15.25 -20.94
C LYS A 133 -8.59 14.26 -21.49
N GLU A 134 -7.31 14.63 -21.49
CA GLU A 134 -6.20 13.80 -21.94
C GLU A 134 -6.10 12.46 -21.17
N MET A 135 -6.27 12.50 -19.84
CA MET A 135 -6.22 11.30 -19.02
C MET A 135 -7.31 10.28 -19.38
N TRP A 136 -8.51 10.75 -19.74
CA TRP A 136 -9.65 9.87 -20.00
C TRP A 136 -9.82 9.52 -21.48
N THR A 137 -9.32 10.35 -22.41
CA THR A 137 -9.42 10.09 -23.86
C THR A 137 -8.34 9.13 -24.36
N ILE A 138 -7.12 9.23 -23.84
CA ILE A 138 -6.00 8.38 -24.27
C ILE A 138 -6.09 7.03 -23.53
N SER A 139 -6.20 5.93 -24.28
CA SER A 139 -6.41 4.59 -23.72
C SER A 139 -5.31 4.16 -22.74
N GLY A 140 -4.04 4.44 -23.03
CA GLY A 140 -2.90 4.14 -22.16
C GLY A 140 -2.99 4.88 -20.81
N ASN A 141 -3.28 6.17 -20.83
CA ASN A 141 -3.42 7.00 -19.62
C ASN A 141 -4.66 6.64 -18.81
N ARG A 142 -5.77 6.33 -19.50
CA ARG A 142 -7.00 5.87 -18.88
C ARG A 142 -6.78 4.56 -18.12
N ASN A 143 -6.09 3.59 -18.71
CA ASN A 143 -5.82 2.31 -18.07
C ASN A 143 -4.97 2.49 -16.80
N ARG A 144 -3.98 3.39 -16.83
CA ARG A 144 -3.15 3.76 -15.67
C ARG A 144 -3.97 4.40 -14.54
N ALA A 145 -4.89 5.30 -14.90
CA ALA A 145 -5.81 5.93 -13.95
C ALA A 145 -6.77 4.92 -13.33
N LEU A 146 -7.36 4.03 -14.15
CA LEU A 146 -8.25 2.97 -13.67
C LEU A 146 -7.53 1.98 -12.75
N ILE A 147 -6.27 1.62 -13.04
CA ILE A 147 -5.45 0.81 -12.15
C ILE A 147 -5.26 1.51 -10.81
N SER A 148 -4.93 2.81 -10.82
CA SER A 148 -4.71 3.58 -9.60
C SER A 148 -5.97 3.69 -8.74
N ILE A 149 -7.12 3.94 -9.36
CA ILE A 149 -8.43 3.97 -8.71
C ILE A 149 -8.75 2.59 -8.13
N GLY A 150 -8.67 1.52 -8.95
CA GLY A 150 -8.95 0.16 -8.52
C GLY A 150 -8.07 -0.30 -7.37
N LEU A 151 -6.78 0.06 -7.40
CA LEU A 151 -5.82 -0.28 -6.36
C LEU A 151 -6.17 0.42 -5.02
N MET A 152 -6.58 1.68 -5.06
CA MET A 152 -7.00 2.43 -3.86
C MET A 152 -8.34 1.94 -3.31
N ILE A 153 -9.29 1.55 -4.17
CA ILE A 153 -10.52 0.87 -3.74
C ILE A 153 -10.15 -0.43 -3.02
N CYS A 154 -9.33 -1.26 -3.64
CA CYS A 154 -8.90 -2.54 -3.08
C CYS A 154 -8.20 -2.35 -1.73
N GLN A 155 -7.27 -1.39 -1.61
CA GLN A 155 -6.59 -1.09 -0.34
C GLN A 155 -7.60 -0.84 0.80
N GLN A 156 -8.66 -0.08 0.56
CA GLN A 156 -9.67 0.24 1.57
C GLN A 156 -10.60 -0.95 1.86
N MET A 157 -10.96 -1.69 0.82
CA MET A 157 -11.80 -2.89 0.93
C MET A 157 -11.09 -4.08 1.60
N THR A 158 -9.81 -3.96 1.96
CA THR A 158 -9.14 -4.94 2.83
C THR A 158 -9.76 -4.99 4.23
N GLY A 159 -10.43 -3.92 4.66
CA GLY A 159 -10.97 -3.80 6.02
C GLY A 159 -9.96 -3.30 7.06
N THR A 160 -8.75 -2.87 6.66
CA THR A 160 -7.76 -2.33 7.61
C THR A 160 -8.29 -1.14 8.41
N ASN A 161 -9.01 -0.22 7.75
CA ASN A 161 -9.56 0.98 8.41
C ASN A 161 -10.78 0.63 9.28
N ALA A 162 -11.55 -0.37 8.88
CA ALA A 162 -12.61 -0.94 9.73
C ALA A 162 -12.03 -1.40 11.06
N ILE A 163 -10.93 -2.16 11.03
CA ILE A 163 -10.23 -2.59 12.23
C ILE A 163 -9.66 -1.39 12.98
N ASN A 164 -9.00 -0.44 12.31
CA ASN A 164 -8.41 0.71 13.02
C ASN A 164 -9.45 1.56 13.79
N TYR A 165 -10.65 1.75 13.23
CA TYR A 165 -11.71 2.54 13.88
C TYR A 165 -12.47 1.76 14.96
N TYR A 166 -12.74 0.47 14.70
CA TYR A 166 -13.60 -0.34 15.55
C TYR A 166 -12.83 -1.43 16.31
N ALA A 167 -11.50 -1.34 16.40
CA ALA A 167 -10.67 -2.34 17.07
C ALA A 167 -11.16 -2.66 18.49
N PRO A 168 -11.48 -1.68 19.37
CA PRO A 168 -11.98 -2.00 20.71
C PRO A 168 -13.27 -2.83 20.66
N THR A 169 -14.20 -2.47 19.78
CA THR A 169 -15.46 -3.19 19.56
C THR A 169 -15.24 -4.59 18.99
N ILE A 170 -14.29 -4.73 18.05
CA ILE A 170 -13.93 -6.02 17.45
C ILE A 170 -13.30 -6.95 18.50
N PHE A 171 -12.36 -6.44 19.32
CA PHE A 171 -11.76 -7.22 20.40
C PHE A 171 -12.80 -7.62 21.46
N LEU A 172 -13.74 -6.73 21.79
CA LEU A 172 -14.87 -7.04 22.65
C LEU A 172 -15.73 -8.17 22.07
N ASN A 173 -16.06 -8.08 20.78
CA ASN A 173 -16.81 -9.11 20.05
C ASN A 173 -16.07 -10.46 19.91
N LEU A 174 -14.78 -10.51 20.24
CA LEU A 174 -13.95 -11.73 20.26
C LEU A 174 -13.74 -12.30 21.66
N GLY A 175 -14.30 -11.66 22.70
CA GLY A 175 -14.31 -12.14 24.07
C GLY A 175 -13.44 -11.33 25.04
N VAL A 176 -12.82 -10.24 24.59
CA VAL A 176 -12.06 -9.33 25.46
C VAL A 176 -13.03 -8.44 26.24
N ASN A 177 -13.50 -8.92 27.39
CA ASN A 177 -14.63 -8.35 28.13
C ASN A 177 -14.34 -7.02 28.86
N SER A 178 -13.09 -6.57 28.93
CA SER A 178 -12.71 -5.32 29.61
C SER A 178 -12.32 -4.25 28.61
N THR A 179 -12.89 -3.04 28.73
CA THR A 179 -12.52 -1.87 27.91
C THR A 179 -11.01 -1.57 28.01
N THR A 180 -10.44 -1.71 29.20
CA THR A 180 -9.00 -1.56 29.44
C THR A 180 -8.19 -2.60 28.69
N ALA A 181 -8.62 -3.87 28.72
CA ALA A 181 -7.97 -4.96 27.98
C ALA A 181 -8.12 -4.79 26.46
N GLY A 182 -9.26 -4.27 25.99
CA GLY A 182 -9.50 -3.94 24.58
C GLY A 182 -8.57 -2.85 24.08
N LEU A 183 -8.45 -1.73 24.81
CA LEU A 183 -7.50 -0.66 24.48
C LEU A 183 -6.04 -1.14 24.53
N PHE A 184 -5.68 -1.96 25.52
CA PHE A 184 -4.36 -2.58 25.58
C PHE A 184 -4.08 -3.45 24.33
N ALA A 185 -5.05 -4.26 23.91
CA ALA A 185 -4.97 -5.06 22.70
C ALA A 185 -4.82 -4.18 21.43
N THR A 186 -5.47 -3.01 21.38
CA THR A 186 -5.25 -2.04 20.29
C THR A 186 -3.85 -1.43 20.30
N GLY A 187 -3.26 -1.21 21.48
CA GLY A 187 -1.87 -0.76 21.63
C GLY A 187 -0.88 -1.77 21.03
N ILE A 188 -1.06 -3.06 21.33
CA ILE A 188 -0.27 -4.15 20.74
C ILE A 188 -0.47 -4.20 19.22
N TYR A 189 -1.71 -4.08 18.74
CA TYR A 189 -2.01 -4.01 17.31
C TYR A 189 -1.24 -2.88 16.63
N GLY A 190 -1.18 -1.70 17.26
CA GLY A 190 -0.36 -0.57 16.80
C GLY A 190 1.13 -0.89 16.70
N ILE A 191 1.69 -1.57 17.71
CA ILE A 191 3.10 -1.98 17.73
C ILE A 191 3.38 -2.95 16.57
N VAL A 192 2.57 -3.99 16.42
CA VAL A 192 2.73 -4.98 15.34
C VAL A 192 2.68 -4.30 13.98
N LYS A 193 1.72 -3.39 13.78
CA LYS A 193 1.58 -2.63 12.53
C LYS A 193 2.78 -1.72 12.27
N MET A 194 3.31 -1.04 13.28
CA MET A 194 4.47 -0.16 13.14
C MET A 194 5.75 -0.95 12.87
N ALA A 195 6.00 -2.01 13.65
CA ALA A 195 7.17 -2.86 13.51
C ALA A 195 7.21 -3.56 12.15
N THR A 196 6.09 -4.11 11.69
CA THR A 196 6.00 -4.75 10.36
C THR A 196 6.16 -3.74 9.23
N CYS A 197 5.68 -2.49 9.39
CA CYS A 197 5.99 -1.40 8.46
C CYS A 197 7.48 -1.13 8.37
N ALA A 198 8.16 -1.01 9.51
CA ALA A 198 9.59 -0.73 9.56
C ALA A 198 10.39 -1.85 8.89
N VAL A 199 10.09 -3.11 9.21
CA VAL A 199 10.75 -4.27 8.59
C VAL A 199 10.52 -4.30 7.08
N PHE A 200 9.29 -4.05 6.62
CA PHE A 200 9.01 -4.01 5.19
C PHE A 200 9.82 -2.93 4.47
N LEU A 201 9.83 -1.71 5.01
CA LEU A 201 10.54 -0.58 4.40
C LEU A 201 12.06 -0.76 4.40
N LEU A 202 12.63 -1.36 5.45
CA LEU A 202 14.08 -1.54 5.57
C LEU A 202 14.61 -2.74 4.78
N VAL A 203 13.82 -3.80 4.62
CA VAL A 203 14.32 -5.09 4.09
C VAL A 203 13.59 -5.53 2.81
N ALA A 204 12.27 -5.37 2.77
CA ALA A 204 11.43 -6.00 1.75
C ALA A 204 11.12 -5.09 0.55
N ALA A 205 11.10 -3.77 0.74
CA ALA A 205 10.72 -2.81 -0.31
C ALA A 205 11.57 -2.95 -1.59
N ASP A 206 12.87 -3.17 -1.43
CA ASP A 206 13.79 -3.32 -2.56
C ASP A 206 13.99 -4.78 -2.98
N SER A 207 13.78 -5.75 -2.10
CA SER A 207 14.08 -7.18 -2.38
C SER A 207 12.88 -7.97 -2.93
N LEU A 208 11.67 -7.81 -2.38
CA LEU A 208 10.54 -8.72 -2.66
C LEU A 208 9.77 -8.41 -3.96
N GLY A 209 9.84 -7.18 -4.49
CA GLY A 209 9.02 -6.74 -5.62
C GLY A 209 7.62 -6.30 -5.21
N ARG A 210 7.03 -5.36 -5.96
CA ARG A 210 5.78 -4.68 -5.55
C ARG A 210 4.57 -5.57 -5.83
N ARG A 211 4.53 -6.20 -7.01
CA ARG A 211 3.44 -7.10 -7.40
C ARG A 211 3.40 -8.37 -6.55
N LYS A 212 4.57 -8.99 -6.32
CA LYS A 212 4.67 -10.19 -5.47
C LYS A 212 4.18 -9.92 -4.06
N SER A 213 4.57 -8.77 -3.48
CA SER A 213 4.13 -8.36 -2.15
C SER A 213 2.62 -8.24 -2.05
N LEU A 214 1.95 -7.63 -3.04
CA LEU A 214 0.49 -7.55 -3.08
C LEU A 214 -0.19 -8.93 -3.18
N LEU A 215 0.34 -9.83 -4.02
CA LEU A 215 -0.27 -11.15 -4.26
C LEU A 215 -0.28 -12.03 -3.00
N TRP A 216 0.87 -12.22 -2.34
CA TRP A 216 0.93 -13.14 -1.20
C TRP A 216 0.20 -12.56 0.01
N THR A 217 0.26 -11.24 0.22
CA THR A 217 -0.43 -10.58 1.33
C THR A 217 -1.94 -10.62 1.17
N SER A 218 -2.47 -10.52 -0.05
CA SER A 218 -3.91 -10.72 -0.32
C SER A 218 -4.43 -12.06 0.20
N ILE A 219 -3.72 -13.15 -0.11
CA ILE A 219 -4.10 -14.50 0.34
C ILE A 219 -3.98 -14.59 1.86
N ALA A 220 -2.86 -14.14 2.43
CA ALA A 220 -2.62 -14.22 3.87
C ALA A 220 -3.64 -13.43 4.70
N GLN A 221 -4.00 -12.23 4.24
CA GLN A 221 -5.04 -11.40 4.84
C GLN A 221 -6.43 -12.02 4.70
N GLY A 222 -6.75 -12.59 3.53
CA GLY A 222 -8.00 -13.31 3.29
C GLY A 222 -8.16 -14.49 4.25
N CYS A 223 -7.12 -15.32 4.38
CA CYS A 223 -7.09 -16.43 5.33
C CYS A 223 -7.30 -15.96 6.77
N ALA A 224 -6.59 -14.90 7.21
CA ALA A 224 -6.75 -14.36 8.56
C ALA A 224 -8.19 -13.88 8.84
N MET A 225 -8.80 -13.16 7.89
CA MET A 225 -10.20 -12.72 7.99
C MET A 225 -11.19 -13.89 8.05
N PHE A 226 -10.96 -14.94 7.25
CA PHE A 226 -11.80 -16.14 7.29
C PHE A 226 -11.69 -16.89 8.62
N VAL A 227 -10.49 -17.02 9.19
CA VAL A 227 -10.30 -17.62 10.52
C VAL A 227 -11.10 -16.86 11.59
N ILE A 228 -11.03 -15.53 11.58
CA ILE A 228 -11.82 -14.69 12.50
C ILE A 228 -13.32 -14.90 12.27
N GLY A 229 -13.77 -14.90 11.01
CA GLY A 229 -15.16 -15.16 10.65
C GLY A 229 -15.67 -16.53 11.12
N PHE A 230 -14.86 -17.58 10.95
CA PHE A 230 -15.21 -18.93 11.41
C PHE A 230 -15.30 -19.02 12.93
N TYR A 231 -14.36 -18.40 13.66
CA TYR A 231 -14.42 -18.35 15.12
C TYR A 231 -15.70 -17.67 15.60
N VAL A 232 -16.03 -16.48 15.09
CA VAL A 232 -17.26 -15.75 15.46
C VAL A 232 -18.52 -16.54 15.07
N ARG A 233 -18.46 -17.37 14.02
CA ARG A 233 -19.59 -18.17 13.54
C ARG A 233 -19.87 -19.43 14.37
N PHE A 234 -18.82 -20.16 14.75
CA PHE A 234 -18.94 -21.50 15.34
C PHE A 234 -18.77 -21.49 16.86
N ASP A 235 -17.84 -20.68 17.36
CA ASP A 235 -17.54 -20.56 18.80
C ASP A 235 -17.66 -19.08 19.23
N PRO A 236 -18.87 -18.47 19.10
CA PRO A 236 -19.05 -17.08 19.48
C PRO A 236 -18.71 -16.89 20.97
N PRO A 237 -17.92 -15.87 21.30
CA PRO A 237 -17.50 -15.66 22.68
C PRO A 237 -18.69 -15.36 23.58
N LEU A 238 -18.82 -16.13 24.66
CA LEU A 238 -19.83 -15.91 25.69
C LEU A 238 -19.31 -14.86 26.68
N LYS A 239 -20.16 -13.89 27.02
CA LYS A 239 -19.81 -12.83 27.99
C LYS A 239 -19.42 -13.47 29.34
N GLY A 240 -18.21 -13.18 29.82
CA GLY A 240 -17.70 -13.69 31.09
C GLY A 240 -17.10 -15.11 31.04
N ALA A 241 -17.13 -15.79 29.90
CA ALA A 241 -16.44 -17.07 29.73
C ALA A 241 -14.95 -16.87 29.42
N ILE A 242 -14.14 -17.87 29.75
CA ILE A 242 -12.72 -17.92 29.36
C ILE A 242 -12.66 -18.04 27.84
N ILE A 243 -11.76 -17.26 27.22
CA ILE A 243 -11.54 -17.31 25.77
C ILE A 243 -10.97 -18.70 25.43
N PRO A 244 -11.60 -19.47 24.53
CA PRO A 244 -11.08 -20.78 24.15
C PRO A 244 -9.76 -20.63 23.37
N PRO A 245 -8.93 -21.68 23.25
CA PRO A 245 -7.68 -21.63 22.48
C PRO A 245 -7.85 -21.12 21.04
N VAL A 246 -8.96 -21.49 20.39
CA VAL A 246 -9.33 -20.99 19.05
C VAL A 246 -9.58 -19.48 19.02
N GLY A 247 -10.09 -18.91 20.11
CA GLY A 247 -10.28 -17.47 20.25
C GLY A 247 -8.97 -16.71 20.37
N TYR A 248 -7.99 -17.25 21.11
CA TYR A 248 -6.63 -16.70 21.13
C TYR A 248 -5.95 -16.76 19.75
N PHE A 249 -6.19 -17.83 18.99
CA PHE A 249 -5.73 -17.92 17.61
C PHE A 249 -6.39 -16.87 16.72
N ALA A 250 -7.71 -16.67 16.81
CA ALA A 250 -8.42 -15.63 16.07
C ALA A 250 -7.96 -14.20 16.42
N LEU A 251 -7.71 -13.93 17.71
CA LEU A 251 -7.10 -12.67 18.16
C LEU A 251 -5.71 -12.48 17.54
N THR A 252 -4.90 -13.54 17.49
CA THR A 252 -3.59 -13.52 16.84
C THR A 252 -3.71 -13.23 15.34
N CYS A 253 -4.74 -13.77 14.66
CA CYS A 253 -5.01 -13.49 13.26
C CYS A 253 -5.31 -12.01 12.98
N ILE A 254 -5.87 -11.24 13.91
CA ILE A 254 -6.02 -9.78 13.74
C ILE A 254 -4.66 -9.09 13.66
N TYR A 255 -3.72 -9.49 14.53
CA TYR A 255 -2.36 -8.94 14.50
C TYR A 255 -1.60 -9.36 13.24
N LEU A 256 -1.74 -10.63 12.83
CA LEU A 256 -1.16 -11.13 11.58
C LEU A 256 -1.73 -10.40 10.36
N PHE A 257 -3.05 -10.16 10.32
CA PHE A 257 -3.69 -9.36 9.28
C PHE A 257 -3.08 -7.97 9.19
N ALA A 258 -2.85 -7.30 10.32
CA ALA A 258 -2.20 -5.98 10.37
C ALA A 258 -0.79 -6.03 9.78
N GLY A 259 -0.03 -7.06 10.14
CA GLY A 259 1.31 -7.29 9.62
C GLY A 259 1.33 -7.52 8.12
N PHE A 260 0.51 -8.43 7.62
CA PHE A 260 0.41 -8.73 6.19
C PHE A 260 -0.04 -7.52 5.38
N PHE A 261 -0.98 -6.72 5.89
CA PHE A 261 -1.36 -5.46 5.25
C PHE A 261 -0.14 -4.56 5.05
N GLN A 262 0.70 -4.43 6.07
CA GLN A 262 1.83 -3.51 6.05
C GLN A 262 3.01 -4.01 5.21
N PHE A 263 3.12 -5.33 5.00
CA PHE A 263 4.06 -5.96 4.08
C PHE A 263 3.67 -5.87 2.59
N GLY A 264 2.48 -5.37 2.28
CA GLY A 264 1.99 -5.29 0.90
C GLY A 264 1.13 -4.06 0.70
N TRP A 265 -0.17 -4.24 0.89
CA TRP A 265 -1.23 -3.28 0.56
C TRP A 265 -1.10 -1.88 1.18
N GLY A 266 -0.41 -1.73 2.32
CA GLY A 266 -0.15 -0.42 2.91
C GLY A 266 0.78 0.43 2.04
N PRO A 267 2.10 0.14 2.02
CA PRO A 267 3.08 0.94 1.28
C PRO A 267 3.04 0.72 -0.24
N CYS A 268 2.84 -0.52 -0.72
CA CYS A 268 2.98 -0.83 -2.15
C CYS A 268 1.97 -0.08 -3.02
N CYS A 269 0.74 0.11 -2.53
CA CYS A 269 -0.30 0.80 -3.31
C CYS A 269 0.08 2.25 -3.63
N TRP A 270 0.65 2.98 -2.67
CA TRP A 270 1.08 4.35 -2.87
C TRP A 270 2.30 4.46 -3.78
N ILE A 271 3.22 3.49 -3.68
CA ILE A 271 4.38 3.39 -4.58
C ILE A 271 3.89 3.22 -6.03
N ILE A 272 3.04 2.21 -6.27
CA ILE A 272 2.52 1.91 -7.61
C ILE A 272 1.73 3.09 -8.21
N VAL A 273 0.89 3.75 -7.42
CA VAL A 273 0.11 4.93 -7.86
C VAL A 273 1.00 6.11 -8.27
N SER A 274 2.21 6.21 -7.70
CA SER A 274 3.18 7.23 -8.08
C SER A 274 4.07 6.85 -9.28
N GLU A 275 4.30 5.55 -9.50
CA GLU A 275 5.20 5.02 -10.53
C GLU A 275 4.51 4.78 -11.89
N ILE A 276 3.25 4.32 -11.89
CA ILE A 276 2.51 3.95 -13.12
C ILE A 276 2.21 5.13 -14.07
N PRO A 277 1.82 6.33 -13.59
CA PRO A 277 1.42 7.43 -14.48
C PRO A 277 2.58 8.08 -15.24
N ALA A 278 2.28 8.57 -16.44
CA ALA A 278 3.17 9.46 -17.20
C ALA A 278 3.49 10.72 -16.39
N ALA A 279 4.69 11.27 -16.56
CA ALA A 279 5.16 12.43 -15.79
C ALA A 279 4.16 13.62 -15.83
N ARG A 280 3.64 13.94 -17.04
CA ARG A 280 2.65 15.00 -17.26
C ARG A 280 1.35 14.83 -16.45
N LEU A 281 0.90 13.59 -16.25
CA LEU A 281 -0.38 13.27 -15.61
C LEU A 281 -0.24 12.75 -14.18
N ARG A 282 0.99 12.63 -13.67
CA ARG A 282 1.30 11.98 -12.38
C ARG A 282 0.64 12.67 -11.20
N ALA A 283 0.74 14.00 -11.12
CA ALA A 283 0.15 14.76 -10.03
C ALA A 283 -1.38 14.60 -10.00
N LEU A 284 -2.02 14.67 -11.17
CA LEU A 284 -3.48 14.49 -11.32
C LEU A 284 -3.91 13.07 -10.94
N ASN A 285 -3.17 12.05 -11.37
CA ASN A 285 -3.46 10.66 -11.04
C ASN A 285 -3.36 10.40 -9.53
N VAL A 286 -2.28 10.85 -8.89
CA VAL A 286 -2.09 10.72 -7.43
C VAL A 286 -3.21 11.43 -6.67
N ALA A 287 -3.66 12.59 -7.14
CA ALA A 287 -4.79 13.31 -6.54
C ALA A 287 -6.10 12.52 -6.62
N ILE A 288 -6.42 11.93 -7.78
CA ILE A 288 -7.61 11.08 -7.98
C ILE A 288 -7.54 9.82 -7.12
N ALA A 289 -6.37 9.19 -7.05
CA ALA A 289 -6.13 8.02 -6.22
C ALA A 289 -6.34 8.35 -4.73
N ALA A 290 -5.81 9.47 -4.25
CA ALA A 290 -6.03 9.93 -2.88
C ALA A 290 -7.50 10.25 -2.61
N ALA A 291 -8.20 10.93 -3.52
CA ALA A 291 -9.63 11.20 -3.39
C ALA A 291 -10.45 9.91 -3.32
N THR A 292 -10.11 8.91 -4.14
CA THR A 292 -10.72 7.57 -4.13
C THR A 292 -10.48 6.87 -2.79
N GLN A 293 -9.25 6.91 -2.29
CA GLN A 293 -8.87 6.32 -1.00
C GLN A 293 -9.68 6.91 0.16
N TRP A 294 -9.85 8.24 0.20
CA TRP A 294 -10.68 8.89 1.23
C TRP A 294 -12.17 8.62 1.06
N LEU A 295 -12.68 8.57 -0.18
CA LEU A 295 -14.07 8.21 -0.44
C LEU A 295 -14.38 6.80 0.07
N PHE A 296 -13.55 5.82 -0.26
CA PHE A 296 -13.75 4.45 0.19
C PHE A 296 -13.41 4.25 1.67
N ASN A 297 -12.56 5.10 2.25
CA ASN A 297 -12.43 5.17 3.71
C ASN A 297 -13.78 5.48 4.37
N PHE A 298 -14.46 6.52 3.88
CA PHE A 298 -15.78 6.94 4.37
C PHE A 298 -16.82 5.83 4.19
N VAL A 299 -16.86 5.17 3.02
CA VAL A 299 -17.76 4.05 2.76
C VAL A 299 -17.56 2.94 3.79
N VAL A 300 -16.31 2.52 4.03
CA VAL A 300 -15.99 1.48 5.02
C VAL A 300 -16.34 1.94 6.43
N ALA A 301 -15.96 3.15 6.84
CA ALA A 301 -16.26 3.69 8.16
C ALA A 301 -17.77 3.72 8.43
N LYS A 302 -18.58 4.08 7.44
CA LYS A 302 -20.05 4.15 7.60
C LYS A 302 -20.71 2.76 7.54
N ALA A 303 -20.22 1.85 6.69
CA ALA A 303 -20.84 0.55 6.49
C ALA A 303 -20.56 -0.44 7.63
N VAL A 304 -19.34 -0.43 8.19
CA VAL A 304 -18.87 -1.46 9.13
C VAL A 304 -19.73 -1.61 10.40
N PRO A 305 -20.15 -0.53 11.09
CA PRO A 305 -21.01 -0.67 12.27
C PRO A 305 -22.31 -1.41 11.96
N THR A 306 -22.95 -1.06 10.84
CA THR A 306 -24.15 -1.74 10.36
C THR A 306 -23.85 -3.20 10.03
N MET A 307 -22.75 -3.46 9.31
CA MET A 307 -22.37 -4.82 8.93
C MET A 307 -22.11 -5.73 10.15
N LEU A 308 -21.44 -5.21 11.18
CA LEU A 308 -21.17 -5.95 12.42
C LEU A 308 -22.44 -6.35 13.19
N VAL A 309 -23.57 -5.67 12.94
CA VAL A 309 -24.86 -5.98 13.57
C VAL A 309 -25.77 -6.80 12.65
N THR A 310 -25.79 -6.51 11.35
CA THR A 310 -26.79 -7.08 10.42
C THR A 310 -26.28 -8.25 9.58
N VAL A 311 -24.97 -8.35 9.34
CA VAL A 311 -24.41 -9.35 8.43
C VAL A 311 -23.97 -10.59 9.21
N GLY A 312 -24.90 -11.54 9.32
CA GLY A 312 -24.72 -12.78 10.05
C GLY A 312 -24.92 -12.62 11.56
N ARG A 313 -25.24 -13.73 12.24
CA ARG A 313 -25.42 -13.75 13.70
C ARG A 313 -24.13 -13.29 14.40
N ALA A 314 -24.18 -12.27 15.23
CA ALA A 314 -22.99 -11.67 15.88
C ALA A 314 -21.94 -11.07 14.89
N GLY A 315 -22.34 -10.75 13.65
CA GLY A 315 -21.51 -10.00 12.71
C GLY A 315 -20.43 -10.79 11.98
N TYR A 316 -20.41 -12.13 12.08
CA TYR A 316 -19.39 -12.97 11.45
C TYR A 316 -19.23 -12.74 9.94
N GLY A 317 -20.33 -12.38 9.26
CA GLY A 317 -20.34 -12.24 7.81
C GLY A 317 -19.54 -11.02 7.34
N THR A 318 -19.34 -10.02 8.20
CA THR A 318 -18.45 -8.87 7.93
C THR A 318 -17.04 -9.33 7.59
N TYR A 319 -16.50 -10.29 8.36
CA TYR A 319 -15.15 -10.81 8.15
C TYR A 319 -15.06 -11.64 6.86
N PHE A 320 -16.09 -12.45 6.54
CA PHE A 320 -16.11 -13.17 5.26
C PHE A 320 -16.21 -12.25 4.05
N ILE A 321 -16.94 -11.14 4.15
CA ILE A 321 -17.01 -10.14 3.08
C ILE A 321 -15.62 -9.54 2.84
N PHE A 322 -14.96 -9.03 3.89
CA PHE A 322 -13.61 -8.48 3.75
C PHE A 322 -12.59 -9.52 3.30
N GLY A 323 -12.65 -10.74 3.83
CA GLY A 323 -11.79 -11.84 3.39
C GLY A 323 -12.01 -12.19 1.92
N SER A 324 -13.26 -12.18 1.44
CA SER A 324 -13.59 -12.47 0.04
C SER A 324 -13.08 -11.36 -0.87
N PHE A 325 -13.15 -10.11 -0.44
CA PHE A 325 -12.47 -9.00 -1.11
C PHE A 325 -10.96 -9.20 -1.13
N CYS A 326 -10.32 -9.60 -0.04
CA CYS A 326 -8.89 -9.91 -0.03
C CYS A 326 -8.52 -11.02 -1.03
N PHE A 327 -9.33 -12.07 -1.19
CA PHE A 327 -9.10 -13.07 -2.22
C PHE A 327 -9.38 -12.57 -3.64
N SER A 328 -10.42 -11.77 -3.86
CA SER A 328 -10.70 -11.20 -5.19
C SER A 328 -9.59 -10.23 -5.64
N MET A 329 -8.98 -9.53 -4.70
CA MET A 329 -7.82 -8.67 -4.94
C MET A 329 -6.62 -9.43 -5.49
N PHE A 330 -6.42 -10.70 -5.12
CA PHE A 330 -5.36 -11.52 -5.70
C PHE A 330 -5.51 -11.59 -7.23
N PHE A 331 -6.72 -11.85 -7.72
CA PHE A 331 -7.00 -11.89 -9.16
C PHE A 331 -6.84 -10.52 -9.81
N PHE A 332 -7.29 -9.45 -9.13
CA PHE A 332 -7.08 -8.09 -9.60
C PHE A 332 -5.58 -7.80 -9.82
N VAL A 333 -4.74 -8.12 -8.82
CA VAL A 333 -3.29 -7.92 -8.91
C VAL A 333 -2.65 -8.84 -9.95
N TRP A 334 -3.12 -10.09 -10.04
CA TRP A 334 -2.58 -11.06 -10.97
C TRP A 334 -2.78 -10.63 -12.43
N PHE A 335 -3.97 -10.13 -12.77
CA PHE A 335 -4.32 -9.80 -14.16
C PHE A 335 -4.01 -8.34 -14.55
N LEU A 336 -4.20 -7.37 -13.64
CA LEU A 336 -4.22 -5.95 -14.00
C LEU A 336 -2.98 -5.17 -13.53
N ILE A 337 -2.22 -5.70 -12.56
CA ILE A 337 -1.06 -4.99 -12.00
C ILE A 337 0.24 -5.54 -12.58
N PRO A 338 0.97 -4.77 -13.40
CA PRO A 338 2.29 -5.17 -13.85
C PRO A 338 3.32 -5.07 -12.71
N GLU A 339 4.46 -5.75 -12.86
CA GLU A 339 5.61 -5.55 -11.97
C GLU A 339 6.31 -4.23 -12.31
N THR A 340 6.40 -3.32 -11.34
CA THR A 340 7.05 -2.01 -11.52
C THR A 340 8.51 -2.01 -11.02
N LYS A 341 8.92 -3.04 -10.26
CA LYS A 341 10.27 -3.10 -9.68
C LYS A 341 11.36 -3.02 -10.75
N GLY A 342 12.27 -2.06 -10.58
CA GLY A 342 13.49 -1.93 -11.38
C GLY A 342 13.29 -1.37 -12.79
N LEU A 343 12.08 -0.93 -13.14
CA LEU A 343 11.81 -0.21 -14.38
C LEU A 343 12.09 1.28 -14.18
N SER A 344 12.79 1.89 -15.14
CA SER A 344 12.87 3.35 -15.21
C SER A 344 11.48 3.91 -15.54
N LEU A 345 11.19 5.14 -15.08
CA LEU A 345 9.90 5.79 -15.32
C LEU A 345 9.57 5.90 -16.82
N GLU A 346 10.59 6.05 -17.66
CA GLU A 346 10.47 6.11 -19.13
C GLU A 346 10.11 4.76 -19.74
N LYS A 347 10.63 3.65 -19.19
CA LYS A 347 10.24 2.27 -19.60
C LYS A 347 8.83 1.91 -19.11
N MET A 348 8.26 2.66 -18.16
CA MET A 348 6.86 2.51 -17.80
C MET A 348 5.95 2.96 -18.95
N ASP A 349 6.36 3.97 -19.73
CA ASP A 349 5.62 4.48 -20.89
C ASP A 349 5.56 3.48 -22.06
N SER A 350 6.62 2.68 -22.24
CA SER A 350 6.60 1.58 -23.22
C SER A 350 5.73 0.40 -22.77
N LEU A 351 5.67 0.09 -21.47
CA LEU A 351 4.84 -0.99 -20.92
C LEU A 351 3.33 -0.76 -21.12
N PHE A 352 2.90 0.50 -21.15
CA PHE A 352 1.50 0.88 -21.36
C PHE A 352 1.22 1.42 -22.78
N GLY A 353 2.17 1.24 -23.72
CA GLY A 353 1.96 1.47 -25.15
C GLY A 353 1.98 2.93 -25.62
N ILE A 354 2.49 3.88 -24.83
CA ILE A 354 2.50 5.31 -25.22
C ILE A 354 3.55 5.56 -26.31
N THR A 355 4.68 4.87 -26.27
CA THR A 355 5.75 5.01 -27.27
C THR A 355 5.30 4.56 -28.67
N GLU A 356 4.40 3.58 -28.76
CA GLU A 356 3.89 3.07 -30.04
C GLU A 356 2.92 4.05 -30.72
N LEU A 357 2.17 4.83 -29.95
CA LEU A 357 1.30 5.89 -30.48
C LEU A 357 2.11 7.08 -30.99
N VAL A 358 3.17 7.49 -30.28
CA VAL A 358 4.07 8.56 -30.75
C VAL A 358 4.82 8.14 -32.01
N HIS A 359 5.30 6.88 -32.10
CA HIS A 359 5.91 6.39 -33.34
C HIS A 359 4.91 6.31 -34.49
N LYS A 360 3.66 5.87 -34.25
CA LYS A 360 2.62 5.90 -35.29
C LYS A 360 2.24 7.30 -35.72
N ASP A 361 2.17 8.27 -34.81
CA ASP A 361 1.85 9.66 -35.15
C ASP A 361 3.02 10.34 -35.88
N VAL A 362 4.28 10.00 -35.55
CA VAL A 362 5.47 10.46 -36.26
C VAL A 362 5.58 9.79 -37.64
N GLU A 363 5.31 8.50 -37.78
CA GLU A 363 5.29 7.80 -39.08
C GLU A 363 4.10 8.22 -39.95
N SER A 364 2.93 8.48 -39.34
CA SER A 364 1.74 9.01 -40.03
C SER A 364 1.96 10.45 -40.49
N ASN A 365 2.60 11.30 -39.69
CA ASN A 365 2.93 12.66 -40.10
C ASN A 365 4.08 12.68 -41.11
N ALA A 366 5.09 11.82 -40.98
CA ALA A 366 6.15 11.66 -41.97
C ALA A 366 5.64 11.10 -43.31
N GLY A 367 4.63 10.22 -43.30
CA GLY A 367 3.97 9.68 -44.49
C GLY A 367 3.03 10.67 -45.20
N SER A 368 2.64 11.76 -44.53
CA SER A 368 1.73 12.78 -45.09
C SER A 368 2.43 13.97 -45.77
N VAL A 369 3.76 14.10 -45.62
CA VAL A 369 4.54 15.22 -46.20
C VAL A 369 5.10 14.91 -47.59
N ASP A 370 5.06 13.66 -48.07
CA ASP A 370 5.71 13.26 -49.34
C ASP A 370 4.76 13.05 -50.55
N ARG A 371 3.57 13.67 -50.54
CA ARG A 371 2.69 13.71 -51.74
C ARG A 371 2.09 15.10 -51.95
N GLY A 372 2.92 16.01 -52.44
CA GLY A 372 2.48 17.35 -52.84
C GLY A 372 3.53 18.07 -53.68
N THR A 373 3.92 17.50 -54.82
CA THR A 373 4.73 18.22 -55.81
C THR A 373 3.85 19.23 -56.54
N HIS A 374 4.10 20.53 -56.37
CA HIS A 374 3.86 21.54 -57.40
C HIS A 374 4.88 22.69 -57.28
N THR A 375 5.96 22.54 -58.04
CA THR A 375 6.61 23.55 -58.90
C THR A 375 6.66 25.01 -58.43
N ILE A 376 7.84 25.48 -58.05
CA ILE A 376 8.24 26.88 -58.25
C ILE A 376 9.62 26.93 -58.94
N ASN A 377 9.67 27.88 -59.87
CA ASN A 377 10.60 28.15 -60.96
C ASN A 377 12.08 28.34 -60.58
N GLU A 378 12.93 27.89 -61.50
CA GLU A 378 14.35 28.14 -61.63
C GLU A 378 14.63 29.61 -62.00
N LYS A 379 15.52 30.30 -61.26
CA LYS A 379 16.50 31.32 -61.72
C LYS A 379 17.08 32.13 -60.54
N ALA A 380 18.32 31.83 -60.18
CA ALA A 380 19.36 32.80 -59.82
C ALA A 380 20.68 32.05 -59.58
N ALA A 381 21.64 32.22 -60.49
CA ALA A 381 23.03 31.81 -60.33
C ALA A 381 23.77 32.81 -59.41
N VAL A 382 24.81 32.36 -58.69
CA VAL A 382 26.15 32.99 -58.57
C VAL A 382 27.08 32.06 -57.74
N ASP A 383 28.03 31.46 -58.46
CA ASP A 383 29.47 31.21 -58.22
C ASP A 383 30.08 31.03 -56.81
N ILE A 384 30.75 29.87 -56.61
CA ILE A 384 32.00 29.74 -55.83
C ILE A 384 32.92 28.75 -56.60
N PRO A 385 34.22 29.07 -56.80
CA PRO A 385 35.06 28.38 -57.79
C PRO A 385 35.66 27.06 -57.31
N GLU A 386 35.83 26.17 -58.28
CA GLU A 386 36.54 24.89 -58.24
C GLU A 386 38.06 25.13 -58.38
N ILE A 387 38.85 24.51 -57.50
CA ILE A 387 40.31 24.38 -57.65
C ILE A 387 40.60 22.90 -57.89
N ALA A 388 41.03 22.58 -59.11
CA ALA A 388 41.76 21.37 -59.50
C ALA A 388 43.22 21.50 -58.99
N ASP A 389 44.07 20.48 -58.84
CA ASP A 389 44.20 19.16 -59.46
C ASP A 389 45.29 18.38 -58.68
N GLU A 390 45.52 17.13 -59.08
CA GLU A 390 46.68 16.27 -58.85
C GLU A 390 46.76 15.57 -57.47
N GLY A 391 46.84 14.25 -57.35
CA GLY A 391 47.09 13.19 -58.31
C GLY A 391 47.72 12.00 -57.57
N ALA A 392 47.62 10.82 -58.19
CA ALA A 392 48.31 9.56 -57.85
C ALA A 392 47.68 8.62 -56.80
N GLY A 393 46.83 7.71 -57.31
CA GLY A 393 47.26 6.32 -57.51
C GLY A 393 46.89 5.31 -56.41
N GLY A 394 45.98 4.39 -56.74
CA GLY A 394 45.83 3.14 -55.97
C GLY A 394 44.48 2.42 -56.08
N ASP A 395 44.18 1.87 -57.27
CA ASP A 395 43.28 0.72 -57.53
C ASP A 395 43.51 -0.44 -56.51
N VAL A 396 42.61 -1.39 -56.19
CA VAL A 396 41.29 -1.82 -56.67
C VAL A 396 40.70 -2.80 -55.64
N ASN A 397 39.42 -2.57 -55.30
CA ASN A 397 38.28 -3.50 -55.19
C ASN A 397 38.44 -4.96 -54.65
N ALA A 398 37.61 -5.28 -53.64
CA ALA A 398 36.54 -6.30 -53.68
C ALA A 398 36.46 -7.22 -52.44
N GLY A 399 35.24 -7.39 -51.88
CA GLY A 399 34.87 -8.63 -51.20
C GLY A 399 34.04 -8.50 -49.91
N LYS A 400 32.71 -8.59 -50.05
CA LYS A 400 31.71 -8.83 -48.99
C LYS A 400 32.11 -9.98 -48.03
N ARG A 401 31.79 -9.85 -46.73
CA ARG A 401 30.91 -10.79 -45.96
C ARG A 401 30.83 -10.46 -44.45
N GLU A 402 29.57 -10.27 -44.02
CA GLU A 402 28.92 -10.80 -42.81
C GLU A 402 29.67 -10.78 -41.46
N MET A 403 29.21 -9.90 -40.57
CA MET A 403 29.48 -9.94 -39.13
C MET A 403 28.34 -10.74 -38.46
N GLN A 404 28.61 -12.01 -38.13
CA GLN A 404 27.70 -12.85 -37.34
C GLN A 404 27.76 -12.51 -35.85
N ARG A 405 26.58 -12.60 -35.23
CA ARG A 405 26.26 -12.53 -33.81
C ARG A 405 27.31 -13.17 -32.89
N GLY A 406 27.75 -12.41 -31.88
CA GLY A 406 28.33 -12.95 -30.66
C GLY A 406 27.22 -13.39 -29.69
N GLU A 407 27.13 -14.69 -29.44
CA GLU A 407 26.41 -15.29 -28.32
C GLU A 407 27.27 -15.20 -27.04
N CYS A 408 26.68 -14.77 -25.94
CA CYS A 408 27.25 -14.91 -24.59
C CYS A 408 26.40 -15.88 -23.76
N VAL A 409 26.85 -17.14 -23.79
CA VAL A 409 27.06 -18.05 -22.65
C VAL A 409 26.01 -18.06 -21.52
N GLU A 410 25.13 -19.07 -21.56
CA GLU A 410 24.44 -19.64 -20.41
C GLU A 410 25.43 -20.34 -19.47
N LEU A 411 25.35 -20.03 -18.17
CA LEU A 411 25.96 -20.85 -17.11
C LEU A 411 24.87 -21.72 -16.47
N SER A 412 24.84 -22.98 -16.87
CA SER A 412 24.16 -24.07 -16.16
C SER A 412 25.17 -25.19 -15.90
N GLY A 413 25.15 -25.77 -14.70
CA GLY A 413 25.92 -26.99 -14.40
C GLY A 413 26.52 -27.03 -12.99
N VAL A 414 25.73 -27.46 -12.01
CA VAL A 414 26.26 -28.10 -10.79
C VAL A 414 25.63 -29.50 -10.73
N PRO A 415 26.43 -30.58 -10.61
CA PRO A 415 25.95 -31.93 -10.89
C PRO A 415 25.25 -32.56 -9.67
N SER A 416 24.16 -33.28 -9.96
CA SER A 416 23.55 -34.25 -9.05
C SER A 416 24.05 -35.65 -9.41
N SER A 417 24.73 -36.32 -8.47
CA SER A 417 24.66 -37.78 -8.26
C SER A 417 25.73 -38.21 -7.25
N GLN A 418 25.31 -38.51 -6.01
CA GLN A 418 25.88 -39.62 -5.25
C GLN A 418 24.75 -40.31 -4.47
N VAL A 419 24.41 -41.48 -4.98
CA VAL A 419 23.63 -42.53 -4.33
C VAL A 419 24.60 -43.28 -3.42
N LEU A 420 24.37 -43.29 -2.10
CA LEU A 420 24.91 -44.32 -1.21
C LEU A 420 24.19 -44.36 0.16
N SER A 421 23.47 -45.46 0.36
CA SER A 421 23.18 -46.14 1.64
C SER A 421 23.04 -47.61 1.21
N PRO A 422 23.57 -48.64 1.91
CA PRO A 422 23.39 -48.86 3.35
C PRO A 422 24.56 -49.57 4.10
N GLU A 423 24.70 -49.39 5.42
CA GLU A 423 25.31 -50.38 6.34
C GLU A 423 25.01 -49.95 7.79
N ILE A 424 24.13 -50.62 8.53
CA ILE A 424 24.37 -51.78 9.41
C ILE A 424 25.50 -51.53 10.42
N LEU A 425 25.13 -51.20 11.65
CA LEU A 425 25.77 -51.74 12.86
C LEU A 425 24.71 -51.92 13.95
N ARG A 426 24.50 -53.20 14.26
CA ARG A 426 23.87 -53.74 15.47
C ARG A 426 24.76 -53.53 16.69
N ASP A 427 24.14 -53.80 17.83
CA ASP A 427 24.63 -54.18 19.16
C ASP A 427 24.61 -53.08 20.22
N ASP A 428 24.19 -53.36 21.46
CA ASP A 428 23.34 -54.41 22.02
C ASP A 428 23.09 -54.01 23.49
N GLY A 429 21.93 -54.41 24.03
CA GLY A 429 21.67 -54.57 25.47
C GLY A 429 21.64 -53.31 26.35
N GLY A 430 20.65 -53.09 27.23
CA GLY A 430 19.65 -53.98 27.78
C GLY A 430 19.30 -53.55 29.22
N LYS A 431 18.16 -54.05 29.69
CA LYS A 431 17.51 -53.97 31.03
C LYS A 431 16.43 -52.90 31.15
N GLU A 432 15.16 -53.23 30.92
CA GLU A 432 14.21 -54.04 31.75
C GLU A 432 13.77 -53.40 33.07
N LYS A 433 12.48 -53.08 33.15
CA LYS A 433 11.45 -53.66 34.05
C LYS A 433 10.09 -52.98 33.73
N GLU A 434 9.11 -53.71 33.19
CA GLU A 434 8.01 -54.43 33.91
C GLU A 434 7.20 -53.51 34.85
N ILE A 435 5.87 -53.56 35.02
CA ILE A 435 4.71 -54.34 34.55
C ILE A 435 3.48 -53.54 35.05
N GLY A 436 2.31 -53.65 34.42
CA GLY A 436 1.06 -53.22 35.07
C GLY A 436 -0.21 -53.25 34.21
N LEU A 437 -0.64 -54.44 33.78
CA LEU A 437 -1.94 -54.71 33.15
C LEU A 437 -3.05 -54.95 34.22
N ARG A 438 -4.21 -54.32 34.04
CA ARG A 438 -5.59 -54.75 34.43
C ARG A 438 -6.55 -53.75 33.75
N GLY A 439 -7.54 -54.09 32.93
CA GLY A 439 -8.42 -55.26 32.90
C GLY A 439 -9.74 -54.89 33.59
N GLY A 440 -10.79 -54.56 32.84
CA GLY A 440 -12.13 -54.30 33.40
C GLY A 440 -13.18 -53.81 32.39
N ALA A 441 -13.92 -54.75 31.81
CA ALA A 441 -15.17 -54.49 31.10
C ALA A 441 -16.32 -54.23 32.09
N GLY A 442 -17.28 -53.37 31.73
CA GLY A 442 -18.48 -53.11 32.54
C GLY A 442 -19.50 -52.22 31.84
N SER A 443 -20.49 -52.86 31.23
CA SER A 443 -21.74 -52.27 30.72
C SER A 443 -22.65 -51.83 31.87
N SER A 444 -23.32 -50.67 31.77
CA SER A 444 -24.71 -50.45 32.24
C SER A 444 -25.27 -49.07 31.88
N ARG A 445 -26.59 -49.04 31.70
CA ARG A 445 -27.48 -47.99 31.13
C ARG A 445 -27.84 -46.88 32.14
N VAL A 446 -27.96 -45.62 31.63
CA VAL A 446 -29.08 -44.61 31.68
C VAL A 446 -30.02 -44.64 32.93
N PRO A 447 -30.47 -43.51 33.56
CA PRO A 447 -31.09 -42.32 32.93
C PRO A 447 -30.94 -40.91 33.56
N MET A 448 -31.34 -39.92 32.76
CA MET A 448 -31.73 -38.53 33.10
C MET A 448 -32.82 -38.43 34.18
N PRO A 449 -32.99 -37.22 34.77
CA PRO A 449 -34.32 -36.73 35.10
C PRO A 449 -34.63 -35.34 34.50
N THR A 450 -35.75 -35.28 33.79
CA THR A 450 -36.57 -34.09 33.53
C THR A 450 -37.40 -33.74 34.78
N ARG A 451 -37.58 -32.45 35.11
CA ARG A 451 -38.76 -31.99 35.88
C ARG A 451 -39.21 -30.58 35.49
N HIS A 452 -40.53 -30.46 35.50
CA HIS A 452 -41.42 -29.41 35.00
C HIS A 452 -41.50 -28.13 35.85
N PHE A 453 -41.85 -27.03 35.15
CA PHE A 453 -42.78 -25.93 35.50
C PHE A 453 -43.50 -25.98 36.86
N VAL A 454 -43.56 -24.84 37.55
CA VAL A 454 -44.80 -24.20 38.08
C VAL A 454 -44.54 -22.69 38.24
N GLY A 455 -45.44 -21.86 37.70
CA GLY A 455 -45.52 -20.43 38.00
C GLY A 455 -46.48 -20.12 39.15
N LYS A 456 -46.37 -18.94 39.74
CA LYS A 456 -47.46 -18.31 40.49
C LYS A 456 -47.29 -16.79 40.56
N GLU A 457 -48.38 -16.11 40.20
CA GLU A 457 -48.65 -14.68 40.26
C GLU A 457 -48.97 -14.20 41.70
N GLU A 458 -49.20 -12.87 41.77
CA GLU A 458 -49.85 -12.03 42.79
C GLU A 458 -48.92 -11.41 43.85
N GLY A 459 -48.94 -10.10 44.12
CA GLY A 459 -49.74 -8.99 43.57
C GLY A 459 -49.62 -7.73 44.45
N LYS A 460 -49.74 -6.55 43.80
CA LYS A 460 -50.24 -5.21 44.26
C LYS A 460 -49.58 -4.55 45.50
N GLU A 461 -49.31 -3.23 45.55
CA GLU A 461 -50.27 -2.14 45.39
C GLU A 461 -49.62 -0.72 45.23
N LYS A 462 -50.13 0.03 44.22
CA LYS A 462 -50.38 1.49 44.03
C LYS A 462 -49.51 2.61 44.65
N ASP A 463 -49.17 3.61 43.82
CA ASP A 463 -49.88 4.92 43.72
C ASP A 463 -49.52 5.65 42.39
N LYS A 464 -50.51 5.99 41.54
CA LYS A 464 -50.95 7.36 41.08
C LYS A 464 -49.81 8.34 40.79
N SER A 465 -49.75 9.16 39.73
CA SER A 465 -50.60 9.60 38.61
C SER A 465 -49.64 10.46 37.75
N GLU A 466 -49.57 10.35 36.42
CA GLU A 466 -50.24 11.28 35.50
C GLU A 466 -49.99 10.85 34.06
N THR A 467 -51.00 11.09 33.24
CA THR A 467 -51.15 10.79 31.82
C THR A 467 -50.24 11.63 30.92
N GLY A 468 -49.60 11.00 29.93
CA GLY A 468 -48.95 11.68 28.80
C GLY A 468 -48.55 10.69 27.72
N SER A 469 -49.18 10.79 26.56
CA SER A 469 -49.16 9.87 25.43
C SER A 469 -47.81 9.65 24.74
N VAL A 470 -47.65 8.43 24.25
CA VAL A 470 -46.64 7.90 23.32
C VAL A 470 -46.52 8.73 22.02
N SER A 471 -45.31 9.20 21.69
CA SER A 471 -44.73 9.13 20.34
C SER A 471 -43.27 9.63 20.34
N ASP A 472 -42.42 8.93 19.58
CA ASP A 472 -41.09 9.30 19.08
C ASP A 472 -39.92 9.57 20.06
N GLN A 473 -39.14 8.52 20.35
CA GLN A 473 -37.74 8.65 20.75
C GLN A 473 -36.82 8.43 19.54
N MET A 474 -36.42 9.54 18.93
CA MET A 474 -35.26 9.64 18.05
C MET A 474 -34.29 10.61 18.74
N GLY A 475 -33.19 10.09 19.30
CA GLY A 475 -32.24 10.86 20.08
C GLY A 475 -30.84 10.33 19.90
N TYR A 476 -30.12 10.97 18.99
CA TYR A 476 -28.74 10.73 18.60
C TYR A 476 -27.77 10.87 19.79
N TYR A 477 -26.81 9.96 19.91
CA TYR A 477 -25.63 10.10 20.76
C TYR A 477 -24.44 10.50 19.87
N CYS A 478 -23.77 11.59 20.25
CA CYS A 478 -22.47 12.03 19.73
C CYS A 478 -21.32 11.21 20.29
#